data_AF-A0A1Y2UAN5-F1
#
_entry.id   AF-A0A1Y2UAN5-F1
#
_cell.length_a   1.000
_cell.length_b   1.000
_cell.length_c   1.000
_cell.angle_alpha   90.00
_cell.angle_beta   90.00
_cell.angle_gamma   90.00
#
_symmetry.space_group_name_H-M   'P 1'
#
loop_
_entity.id
_entity.type
_entity.pdbx_description
1 polymer ?
#
loop_
_entity_poly.entity_id
_entity_poly.type
_entity_poly.pdbx_seq_one_letter_code
_entity_poly.pdbx_strand_id
1 'polypeptide(L)'
;MATQPRSRGDYTIGWISPLPKEQTAATAMLDQIHPDLDKTPNDHNIYTLGSIGGHNVVIAWLPKGKLGTSSAATVATRMVTTFHSIKAVLLVGIGGGIPPNVRLGDVVISTPVDEYPGVVQWDFGKAERDGKFKRTGSLNNPPSALLTALTKLETSHEMSESKIRQYLDEVAEKWPKLAPKYTSSGFLKDPLSTKGVGEDHGKRKDVRVHYGLIASGNQTIKDGELRDSLNNSLGGHVLCVEMEAAGLMNDFPCIVIRGVCDYADSQKNKDWQEYAAAVAAGCAKELLGYVTPTEILKWLFPISYAAQQSGFRGKRQRGTGQWLLGSTDYKIWLSIRKQTLFCPSILEARKTFQTSIIIHEDFKRVTKARMIRTIDFYCNFEQSNGQKTNYSPRKLLRHVLQRKYPILDSEGNLYNRAMKTAAQPSLDEISEVLGPTPSICLRILIIIDGLDECPISNDCWPKLLSRI
;
A
#
# COMPACT_ATOMS: atom_id res chain seq x y z
N MET A 1 26.99 18.32 10.53
CA MET A 1 25.97 19.07 9.76
C MET A 1 24.65 18.93 10.49
N ALA A 2 23.99 20.05 10.84
CA ALA A 2 22.69 20.00 11.50
C ALA A 2 21.66 19.40 10.51
N THR A 3 21.04 18.28 10.88
CA THR A 3 19.92 17.70 10.12
C THR A 3 18.79 18.72 10.05
N GLN A 4 18.33 19.03 8.82
CA GLN A 4 17.14 19.86 8.65
C GLN A 4 15.97 19.31 9.48
N PRO A 5 15.17 20.19 10.12
CA PRO A 5 13.99 19.75 10.84
C PRO A 5 13.03 19.08 9.87
N ARG A 6 12.65 17.83 10.16
CA ARG A 6 11.68 17.06 9.37
C ARG A 6 10.29 17.31 9.90
N SER A 7 9.32 17.37 8.99
CA SER A 7 7.89 17.44 9.27
C SER A 7 7.24 16.06 9.14
N ARG A 8 5.98 15.92 9.59
CA ARG A 8 5.21 14.68 9.38
C ARG A 8 4.96 14.40 7.89
N GLY A 9 4.95 15.42 7.05
CA GLY A 9 4.77 15.31 5.61
C GLY A 9 5.96 14.69 4.88
N ASP A 10 7.12 14.57 5.53
CA ASP A 10 8.33 14.02 4.90
C ASP A 10 8.39 12.48 4.94
N TYR A 11 7.52 11.84 5.72
CA TYR A 11 7.52 10.39 5.91
C TYR A 11 6.55 9.69 4.96
N THR A 12 7.08 8.74 4.20
CA THR A 12 6.34 8.11 3.08
C THR A 12 6.14 6.61 3.25
N ILE A 13 6.85 5.98 4.19
CA ILE A 13 6.71 4.57 4.52
C ILE A 13 6.25 4.43 5.97
N GLY A 14 5.15 3.70 6.17
CA GLY A 14 4.78 3.17 7.47
C GLY A 14 5.37 1.79 7.67
N TRP A 15 5.81 1.48 8.88
CA TRP A 15 6.31 0.17 9.27
C TRP A 15 5.63 -0.23 10.57
N ILE A 16 4.92 -1.35 10.58
CA ILE A 16 4.24 -1.87 11.77
C ILE A 16 4.96 -3.12 12.25
N SER A 17 5.43 -3.09 13.49
CA SER A 17 6.04 -4.21 14.21
C SER A 17 5.18 -4.58 15.43
N PRO A 18 4.38 -5.65 15.38
CA PRO A 18 3.45 -6.01 16.46
C PRO A 18 4.05 -6.19 17.87
N LEU A 19 5.26 -6.72 17.99
CA LEU A 19 5.89 -7.12 19.24
C LEU A 19 7.13 -6.26 19.57
N PRO A 20 7.50 -6.11 20.86
CA PRO A 20 8.69 -5.36 21.26
C PRO A 20 10.01 -5.84 20.61
N LYS A 21 10.14 -7.16 20.38
CA LYS A 21 11.31 -7.73 19.70
C LYS A 21 11.36 -7.41 18.20
N GLU A 22 10.20 -7.34 17.56
CA GLU A 22 10.06 -6.92 16.16
C GLU A 22 10.31 -5.42 16.02
N GLN A 23 9.87 -4.63 16.99
CA GLN A 23 10.20 -3.20 17.08
C GLN A 23 11.71 -3.01 17.26
N THR A 24 12.34 -3.78 18.16
CA THR A 24 13.79 -3.71 18.40
C THR A 24 14.56 -3.99 17.10
N ALA A 25 14.19 -5.04 16.37
CA ALA A 25 14.77 -5.38 15.07
C ALA A 25 14.56 -4.26 14.04
N ALA A 26 13.34 -3.73 13.91
CA ALA A 26 13.03 -2.66 12.97
C ALA A 26 13.84 -1.39 13.25
N THR A 27 13.90 -0.96 14.51
CA THR A 27 14.68 0.22 14.93
C THR A 27 16.18 0.03 14.69
N ALA A 28 16.69 -1.18 14.92
CA ALA A 28 18.11 -1.48 14.68
C ALA A 28 18.50 -1.39 13.19
N MET A 29 17.55 -1.65 12.29
CA MET A 29 17.76 -1.60 10.83
C MET A 29 17.75 -0.19 10.23
N LEU A 30 17.31 0.84 10.98
CA LEU A 30 17.36 2.23 10.52
C LEU A 30 18.80 2.68 10.23
N ASP A 31 19.00 3.29 9.05
CA ASP A 31 20.26 3.93 8.69
C ASP A 31 20.50 5.12 9.62
N GLN A 32 19.49 5.97 9.75
CA GLN A 32 19.46 7.10 10.68
C GLN A 32 18.16 7.08 11.51
N ILE A 33 18.29 7.29 12.83
CA ILE A 33 17.16 7.60 13.70
C ILE A 33 16.96 9.11 13.70
N HIS A 34 15.72 9.55 13.49
CA HIS A 34 15.34 10.97 13.52
C HIS A 34 14.83 11.35 14.92
N PRO A 35 14.92 12.64 15.29
CA PRO A 35 14.29 13.14 16.51
C PRO A 35 12.77 12.94 16.49
N ASP A 36 12.19 12.76 17.67
CA ASP A 36 10.75 12.69 17.84
C ASP A 36 10.09 14.01 17.43
N LEU A 37 8.86 13.91 16.90
CA LEU A 37 7.99 15.04 16.64
C LEU A 37 6.99 15.19 17.79
N ASP A 38 6.46 16.41 17.97
CA ASP A 38 5.46 16.67 19.00
C ASP A 38 4.28 15.68 18.94
N LYS A 39 3.71 15.33 20.09
CA LYS A 39 2.55 14.44 20.10
C LYS A 39 1.32 15.14 19.53
N THR A 40 0.60 14.43 18.69
CA THR A 40 -0.73 14.84 18.23
C THR A 40 -1.78 14.48 19.30
N PRO A 41 -2.63 15.42 19.75
CA PRO A 41 -3.53 15.22 20.91
C PRO A 41 -4.49 14.02 20.82
N ASN A 42 -4.78 13.53 19.61
CA ASN A 42 -5.73 12.43 19.37
C ASN A 42 -5.06 11.14 18.88
N ASP A 43 -3.72 11.09 18.88
CA ASP A 43 -2.98 9.90 18.52
C ASP A 43 -2.27 9.33 19.75
N HIS A 44 -2.71 8.14 20.18
CA HIS A 44 -2.11 7.43 21.29
C HIS A 44 -0.98 6.49 20.86
N ASN A 45 -0.69 6.40 19.57
CA ASN A 45 0.48 5.68 19.11
C ASN A 45 1.76 6.42 19.54
N ILE A 46 2.82 5.64 19.72
CA ILE A 46 4.18 6.15 19.87
C ILE A 46 4.95 5.66 18.65
N TYR A 47 5.81 6.52 18.12
CA TYR A 47 6.53 6.26 16.89
C TYR A 47 8.03 6.28 17.13
N THR A 48 8.75 5.50 16.33
CA THR A 48 10.17 5.73 16.09
C THR A 48 10.32 6.20 14.66
N LEU A 49 11.03 7.31 14.48
CA LEU A 49 11.22 7.94 13.18
C LEU A 49 12.63 7.70 12.68
N GLY A 50 12.78 7.46 11.38
CA GLY A 50 14.11 7.27 10.81
C GLY A 50 14.12 7.22 9.30
N SER A 51 15.23 6.73 8.75
CA SER A 51 15.38 6.49 7.32
C SER A 51 16.03 5.16 6.99
N ILE A 52 15.67 4.63 5.83
CA ILE A 52 16.22 3.42 5.22
C ILE A 52 16.34 3.66 3.72
N GLY A 53 17.55 3.54 3.14
CA GLY A 53 17.75 3.59 1.69
C GLY A 53 17.23 4.88 1.02
N GLY A 54 17.26 6.00 1.75
CA GLY A 54 16.72 7.29 1.27
C GLY A 54 15.22 7.50 1.49
N HIS A 55 14.50 6.53 2.05
CA HIS A 55 13.10 6.67 2.48
C HIS A 55 13.02 7.13 3.91
N ASN A 56 12.10 8.05 4.22
CA ASN A 56 11.76 8.38 5.60
C ASN A 56 10.65 7.42 6.09
N VAL A 57 10.93 6.71 7.18
CA VAL A 57 10.12 5.61 7.72
C VAL A 57 9.55 5.98 9.09
N VAL A 58 8.28 5.66 9.31
CA VAL A 58 7.61 5.73 10.61
C VAL A 58 7.41 4.31 11.11
N ILE A 59 8.02 3.96 12.24
CA ILE A 59 7.83 2.66 12.90
C ILE A 59 6.81 2.83 14.01
N ALA A 60 5.77 1.99 13.99
CA ALA A 60 4.77 1.86 15.04
C ALA A 60 4.67 0.41 15.51
N TRP A 61 4.14 0.20 16.72
CA TRP A 61 3.94 -1.12 17.29
C TRP A 61 2.58 -1.19 18.00
N LEU A 62 2.14 -2.42 18.27
CA LEU A 62 0.86 -2.65 18.91
C LEU A 62 0.98 -2.43 20.43
N PRO A 63 -0.09 -1.93 21.09
CA PRO A 63 -0.11 -1.81 22.54
C PRO A 63 0.14 -3.15 23.22
N LYS A 64 0.89 -3.15 24.33
CA LYS A 64 1.24 -4.36 25.06
C LYS A 64 -0.01 -5.17 25.43
N GLY A 65 -0.04 -6.43 25.04
CA GLY A 65 -1.17 -7.35 25.29
C GLY A 65 -2.35 -7.21 24.32
N LYS A 66 -2.27 -6.33 23.31
CA LYS A 66 -3.32 -6.14 22.30
C LYS A 66 -2.80 -6.53 20.91
N LEU A 67 -2.73 -7.83 20.66
CA LEU A 67 -2.41 -8.40 19.34
C LEU A 67 -3.67 -8.56 18.49
N GLY A 68 -3.50 -9.00 17.24
CA GLY A 68 -4.61 -9.30 16.35
C GLY A 68 -4.95 -8.19 15.37
N THR A 69 -5.84 -8.53 14.45
CA THR A 69 -6.20 -7.73 13.27
C THR A 69 -6.77 -6.35 13.64
N SER A 70 -7.65 -6.27 14.64
CA SER A 70 -8.28 -5.01 15.09
C SER A 70 -7.27 -4.01 15.67
N SER A 71 -6.28 -4.51 16.40
CA SER A 71 -5.23 -3.69 17.00
C SER A 71 -4.30 -3.15 15.92
N ALA A 72 -3.90 -4.01 14.98
CA ALA A 72 -3.11 -3.61 13.83
C ALA A 72 -3.81 -2.54 12.98
N ALA A 73 -5.09 -2.74 12.67
CA ALA A 73 -5.90 -1.77 11.93
C ALA A 73 -5.99 -0.41 12.65
N THR A 74 -6.15 -0.41 13.98
CA THR A 74 -6.21 0.81 14.79
C THR A 74 -4.89 1.58 14.76
N VAL A 75 -3.77 0.87 14.95
CA VAL A 75 -2.43 1.46 14.91
C VAL A 75 -2.15 2.03 13.52
N ALA A 76 -2.41 1.26 12.46
CA ALA A 76 -2.21 1.69 11.08
C ALA A 76 -3.05 2.93 10.72
N THR A 77 -4.34 2.92 11.07
CA THR A 77 -5.26 4.04 10.81
C THR A 77 -4.74 5.33 11.44
N ARG A 78 -4.31 5.27 12.70
CA ARG A 78 -3.73 6.42 13.40
C ARG A 78 -2.42 6.87 12.78
N MET A 79 -1.54 5.93 12.43
CA MET A 79 -0.27 6.22 11.78
C MET A 79 -0.45 6.97 10.47
N VAL A 80 -1.32 6.49 9.56
CA VAL A 80 -1.54 7.18 8.28
C VAL A 80 -2.35 8.48 8.42
N THR A 81 -3.13 8.62 9.49
CA THR A 81 -3.82 9.88 9.83
C THR A 81 -2.83 10.91 10.37
N THR A 82 -1.82 10.51 11.13
CA THR A 82 -0.80 11.42 11.65
C THR A 82 0.25 11.76 10.58
N PHE A 83 0.61 10.79 9.75
CA PHE A 83 1.60 10.90 8.68
C PHE A 83 0.92 10.72 7.31
N HIS A 84 0.22 11.76 6.85
CA HIS A 84 -0.60 11.77 5.62
C HIS A 84 0.18 11.46 4.33
N SER A 85 1.51 11.61 4.37
CA SER A 85 2.40 11.31 3.25
C SER A 85 2.77 9.83 3.13
N ILE A 86 2.35 8.97 4.07
CA ILE A 86 2.54 7.52 3.95
C ILE A 86 1.82 7.00 2.69
N LYS A 87 2.54 6.23 1.87
CA LYS A 87 2.03 5.63 0.62
C LYS A 87 2.13 4.11 0.59
N ALA A 88 2.93 3.51 1.45
CA ALA A 88 2.95 2.08 1.68
C ALA A 88 3.17 1.78 3.16
N VAL A 89 2.60 0.67 3.59
CA VAL A 89 2.78 0.12 4.93
C VAL A 89 3.48 -1.22 4.80
N LEU A 90 4.59 -1.40 5.50
CA LEU A 90 5.23 -2.69 5.69
C LEU A 90 4.74 -3.26 7.02
N LEU A 91 4.13 -4.45 6.99
CA LEU A 91 3.88 -5.22 8.20
C LEU A 91 5.01 -6.24 8.35
N VAL A 92 5.92 -5.97 9.28
CA VAL A 92 7.15 -6.77 9.44
C VAL A 92 7.18 -7.36 10.83
N GLY A 93 7.38 -8.67 10.90
CA GLY A 93 7.45 -9.36 12.18
C GLY A 93 7.76 -10.83 12.02
N ILE A 94 7.32 -11.64 12.98
CA ILE A 94 7.52 -13.09 12.98
C ILE A 94 6.22 -13.82 12.62
N GLY A 95 6.35 -15.06 12.18
CA GLY A 95 5.24 -15.96 11.90
C GLY A 95 5.64 -17.42 12.04
N GLY A 96 4.64 -18.30 12.02
CA GLY A 96 4.84 -19.75 12.00
C GLY A 96 4.99 -20.24 10.56
N GLY A 97 6.04 -20.97 10.25
CA GLY A 97 6.31 -21.50 8.91
C GLY A 97 5.59 -22.83 8.66
N ILE A 98 5.31 -23.12 7.39
CA ILE A 98 4.69 -24.38 6.97
C ILE A 98 5.77 -25.29 6.33
N PRO A 99 6.19 -26.36 7.01
CA PRO A 99 7.15 -27.31 6.45
C PRO A 99 6.51 -28.22 5.37
N PRO A 100 7.30 -28.87 4.51
CA PRO A 100 8.77 -28.80 4.43
C PRO A 100 9.30 -27.56 3.69
N ASN A 101 8.40 -26.77 3.09
CA ASN A 101 8.73 -25.66 2.19
C ASN A 101 9.53 -24.55 2.88
N VAL A 102 9.22 -24.26 4.13
CA VAL A 102 9.84 -23.19 4.91
C VAL A 102 10.52 -23.75 6.17
N ARG A 103 11.67 -23.18 6.56
CA ARG A 103 12.43 -23.57 7.77
C ARG A 103 12.59 -22.40 8.74
N LEU A 104 12.96 -22.70 9.99
CA LEU A 104 13.23 -21.66 10.99
C LEU A 104 14.36 -20.73 10.53
N GLY A 105 14.17 -19.42 10.70
CA GLY A 105 15.10 -18.39 10.25
C GLY A 105 14.93 -17.97 8.78
N ASP A 106 14.08 -18.62 8.00
CA ASP A 106 13.68 -18.14 6.67
C ASP A 106 12.74 -16.92 6.77
N VAL A 107 12.56 -16.22 5.66
CA VAL A 107 11.59 -15.12 5.52
C VAL A 107 10.53 -15.49 4.49
N VAL A 108 9.28 -15.14 4.76
CA VAL A 108 8.16 -15.22 3.83
C VAL A 108 7.65 -13.83 3.53
N ILE A 109 7.55 -13.46 2.25
CA ILE A 109 6.95 -12.21 1.78
C ILE A 109 5.61 -12.53 1.12
N SER A 110 4.56 -11.81 1.50
CA SER A 110 3.22 -11.98 0.93
C SER A 110 3.22 -11.61 -0.56
N THR A 111 2.96 -12.59 -1.43
CA THR A 111 2.80 -12.37 -2.88
C THR A 111 1.60 -13.16 -3.40
N PRO A 112 0.86 -12.65 -4.40
CA PRO A 112 -0.26 -13.39 -4.99
C PRO A 112 0.19 -14.74 -5.56
N VAL A 113 -0.57 -15.79 -5.27
CA VAL A 113 -0.33 -17.17 -5.74
C VAL A 113 -1.67 -17.74 -6.19
N ASP A 114 -1.74 -18.21 -7.43
CA ASP A 114 -2.96 -18.72 -8.07
C ASP A 114 -4.16 -17.77 -7.88
N GLU A 115 -5.19 -18.22 -7.15
CA GLU A 115 -6.40 -17.45 -6.86
C GLU A 115 -6.29 -16.53 -5.62
N TYR A 116 -5.16 -16.58 -4.90
CA TYR A 116 -4.98 -15.92 -3.61
C TYR A 116 -4.19 -14.61 -3.73
N PRO A 117 -4.59 -13.54 -3.01
CA PRO A 117 -4.01 -12.20 -3.14
C PRO A 117 -2.68 -12.02 -2.37
N GLY A 118 -2.11 -13.11 -1.85
CA GLY A 118 -0.88 -13.13 -1.03
C GLY A 118 -1.10 -13.11 0.47
N VAL A 119 -2.29 -12.68 0.93
CA VAL A 119 -2.75 -12.89 2.30
C VAL A 119 -4.18 -13.42 2.29
N VAL A 120 -4.47 -14.45 3.09
CA VAL A 120 -5.83 -14.95 3.29
C VAL A 120 -6.20 -14.83 4.76
N GLN A 121 -7.36 -14.24 5.05
CA GLN A 121 -7.92 -14.35 6.39
C GLN A 121 -8.56 -15.73 6.57
N TRP A 122 -7.91 -16.62 7.30
CA TRP A 122 -8.33 -18.03 7.37
C TRP A 122 -9.51 -18.25 8.33
N ASP A 123 -9.69 -17.36 9.30
CA ASP A 123 -10.72 -17.46 10.34
C ASP A 123 -11.99 -16.63 10.04
N PHE A 124 -12.10 -16.03 8.83
CA PHE A 124 -13.25 -15.23 8.43
C PHE A 124 -14.17 -15.94 7.45
N GLY A 125 -15.44 -16.08 7.83
CA GLY A 125 -16.35 -16.95 7.11
C GLY A 125 -17.68 -17.16 7.82
N LYS A 126 -18.45 -18.10 7.29
CA LYS A 126 -19.74 -18.51 7.84
C LYS A 126 -19.56 -19.80 8.63
N ALA A 127 -20.07 -19.81 9.86
CA ALA A 127 -20.34 -21.05 10.56
C ALA A 127 -21.56 -21.73 9.90
N GLU A 128 -21.39 -22.99 9.52
CA GLU A 128 -22.41 -23.85 8.92
C GLU A 128 -22.84 -24.94 9.92
N ARG A 129 -23.81 -25.76 9.54
CA ARG A 129 -24.29 -26.87 10.39
C ARG A 129 -23.14 -27.86 10.70
N ASP A 130 -23.27 -28.57 11.80
CA ASP A 130 -22.32 -29.60 12.26
C ASP A 130 -20.90 -29.08 12.52
N GLY A 131 -20.77 -27.80 12.88
CA GLY A 131 -19.48 -27.17 13.18
C GLY A 131 -18.60 -26.91 11.96
N LYS A 132 -19.14 -27.06 10.74
CA LYS A 132 -18.43 -26.75 9.50
C LYS A 132 -18.20 -25.26 9.37
N PHE A 133 -17.06 -24.87 8.80
CA PHE A 133 -16.72 -23.49 8.55
C PHE A 133 -16.46 -23.27 7.07
N LYS A 134 -17.14 -22.29 6.48
CA LYS A 134 -16.92 -21.86 5.11
C LYS A 134 -16.26 -20.50 5.09
N ARG A 135 -14.98 -20.46 4.73
CA ARG A 135 -14.24 -19.21 4.50
C ARG A 135 -14.94 -18.38 3.41
N THR A 136 -15.05 -17.07 3.63
CA THR A 136 -15.65 -16.14 2.66
C THR A 136 -14.84 -14.87 2.53
N GLY A 137 -15.02 -14.14 1.43
CA GLY A 137 -14.32 -12.88 1.19
C GLY A 137 -12.92 -13.07 0.61
N SER A 138 -12.34 -11.95 0.17
CA SER A 138 -10.98 -11.85 -0.34
C SER A 138 -10.35 -10.58 0.20
N LEU A 139 -9.05 -10.63 0.44
CA LEU A 139 -8.25 -9.44 0.74
C LEU A 139 -7.71 -8.83 -0.55
N ASN A 140 -7.24 -7.58 -0.49
CA ASN A 140 -6.55 -6.95 -1.62
C ASN A 140 -5.11 -7.50 -1.78
N ASN A 141 -4.58 -7.36 -3.00
CA ASN A 141 -3.19 -7.63 -3.32
C ASN A 141 -2.27 -6.54 -2.72
N PRO A 142 -0.99 -6.86 -2.46
CA PRO A 142 0.03 -5.84 -2.26
C PRO A 142 0.11 -4.86 -3.45
N PRO A 143 0.54 -3.60 -3.23
CA PRO A 143 0.71 -2.61 -4.28
C PRO A 143 1.60 -3.11 -5.43
N SER A 144 1.19 -2.91 -6.68
CA SER A 144 1.91 -3.42 -7.86
C SER A 144 3.37 -3.00 -7.92
N ALA A 145 3.69 -1.79 -7.43
CA ALA A 145 5.06 -1.32 -7.44
C ALA A 145 5.94 -2.01 -6.39
N LEU A 146 5.38 -2.42 -5.24
CA LEU A 146 6.08 -3.29 -4.31
C LEU A 146 6.26 -4.68 -4.94
N LEU A 147 5.25 -5.21 -5.63
CA LEU A 147 5.36 -6.48 -6.36
C LEU A 147 6.43 -6.43 -7.47
N THR A 148 6.52 -5.33 -8.23
CA THR A 148 7.59 -5.14 -9.23
C THR A 148 8.97 -5.03 -8.58
N ALA A 149 9.07 -4.36 -7.43
CA ALA A 149 10.32 -4.31 -6.67
C ALA A 149 10.72 -5.70 -6.16
N LEU A 150 9.76 -6.55 -5.76
CA LEU A 150 10.01 -7.94 -5.39
C LEU A 150 10.54 -8.75 -6.57
N THR A 151 9.98 -8.62 -7.78
CA THR A 151 10.51 -9.31 -8.96
C THR A 151 12.00 -8.96 -9.20
N LYS A 152 12.37 -7.69 -8.99
CA LYS A 152 13.77 -7.25 -9.10
C LYS A 152 14.64 -7.79 -7.95
N LEU A 153 14.12 -7.83 -6.73
CA LEU A 153 14.78 -8.42 -5.56
C LEU A 153 15.04 -9.91 -5.78
N GLU A 154 14.02 -10.66 -6.19
CA GLU A 154 14.08 -12.09 -6.50
C GLU A 154 15.10 -12.39 -7.61
N THR A 155 15.07 -11.62 -8.71
CA THR A 155 16.10 -11.73 -9.77
C THR A 155 17.51 -11.48 -9.21
N SER A 156 17.66 -10.52 -8.30
CA SER A 156 18.96 -10.25 -7.67
C SER A 156 19.41 -11.37 -6.75
N HIS A 157 18.50 -12.04 -6.06
CA HIS A 157 18.78 -13.20 -5.20
C HIS A 157 19.18 -14.44 -6.01
N GLU A 158 18.70 -14.57 -7.25
CA GLU A 158 19.20 -15.60 -8.18
C GLU A 158 20.63 -15.32 -8.66
N MET A 159 20.98 -14.05 -8.86
CA MET A 159 22.29 -13.63 -9.36
C MET A 159 23.35 -13.50 -8.27
N SER A 160 22.96 -13.22 -7.03
CA SER A 160 23.86 -12.87 -5.92
C SER A 160 23.23 -13.15 -4.56
N GLU A 161 24.05 -13.32 -3.53
CA GLU A 161 23.56 -13.53 -2.16
C GLU A 161 22.75 -12.34 -1.63
N SER A 162 21.76 -12.63 -0.78
CA SER A 162 20.97 -11.61 -0.09
C SER A 162 21.82 -10.77 0.86
N LYS A 163 21.51 -9.48 0.94
CA LYS A 163 22.18 -8.53 1.86
C LYS A 163 21.73 -8.66 3.32
N ILE A 164 20.77 -9.54 3.62
CA ILE A 164 20.27 -9.73 4.99
C ILE A 164 21.43 -10.03 5.95
N ARG A 165 22.37 -10.90 5.57
CA ARG A 165 23.51 -11.24 6.44
C ARG A 165 24.38 -10.02 6.73
N GLN A 166 24.69 -9.23 5.69
CA GLN A 166 25.43 -7.98 5.84
C GLN A 166 24.73 -7.03 6.82
N TYR A 167 23.41 -6.85 6.69
CA TYR A 167 22.65 -6.00 7.61
C TYR A 167 22.64 -6.52 9.05
N LEU A 168 22.64 -7.84 9.25
CA LEU A 168 22.77 -8.41 10.60
C LEU A 168 24.16 -8.18 11.20
N ASP A 169 25.21 -8.24 10.39
CA ASP A 169 26.57 -7.93 10.84
C ASP A 169 26.70 -6.43 11.20
N GLU A 170 26.13 -5.52 10.38
CA GLU A 170 26.02 -4.08 10.70
C GLU A 170 25.26 -3.83 12.02
N VAL A 171 24.17 -4.58 12.27
CA VAL A 171 23.43 -4.51 13.55
C VAL A 171 24.28 -5.00 14.71
N ALA A 172 25.08 -6.06 14.53
CA ALA A 172 25.96 -6.57 15.57
C ALA A 172 27.03 -5.54 15.96
N GLU A 173 27.58 -4.82 14.98
CA GLU A 173 28.56 -3.75 15.19
C GLU A 173 27.92 -2.52 15.86
N LYS A 174 26.79 -2.04 15.34
CA LYS A 174 26.09 -0.85 15.85
C LYS A 174 25.45 -1.07 17.22
N TRP A 175 24.97 -2.29 17.48
CA TRP A 175 24.26 -2.66 18.70
C TRP A 175 24.78 -3.98 19.28
N PRO A 176 25.98 -4.00 19.90
CA PRO A 176 26.59 -5.24 20.40
C PRO A 176 25.74 -6.02 21.40
N LYS A 177 24.85 -5.34 22.15
CA LYS A 177 23.90 -5.98 23.07
C LYS A 177 22.83 -6.84 22.36
N LEU A 178 22.54 -6.57 21.09
CA LEU A 178 21.57 -7.32 20.30
C LEU A 178 22.17 -8.56 19.65
N ALA A 179 23.48 -8.54 19.35
CA ALA A 179 24.16 -9.58 18.59
C ALA A 179 23.87 -11.03 19.07
N PRO A 180 23.92 -11.35 20.39
CA PRO A 180 23.72 -12.72 20.85
C PRO A 180 22.33 -13.31 20.54
N LYS A 181 21.31 -12.47 20.35
CA LYS A 181 19.92 -12.89 20.16
C LYS A 181 19.38 -12.61 18.76
N TYR A 182 19.87 -11.57 18.09
CA TYR A 182 19.30 -11.07 16.85
C TYR A 182 20.13 -11.42 15.61
N THR A 183 21.44 -11.70 15.72
CA THR A 183 22.31 -11.76 14.51
C THR A 183 22.93 -13.13 14.26
N SER A 184 22.84 -14.05 15.23
CA SER A 184 23.39 -15.41 15.13
C SER A 184 22.33 -16.47 15.39
N SER A 185 22.20 -17.40 14.45
CA SER A 185 21.43 -18.64 14.60
C SER A 185 22.28 -19.82 15.05
N GLY A 186 23.59 -19.64 15.27
CA GLY A 186 24.53 -20.76 15.48
C GLY A 186 24.26 -21.63 16.71
N PHE A 187 23.52 -21.12 17.69
CA PHE A 187 23.08 -21.87 18.88
C PHE A 187 21.64 -22.37 18.79
N LEU A 188 20.91 -21.98 17.74
CA LEU A 188 19.51 -22.34 17.56
C LEU A 188 19.42 -23.71 16.90
N LYS A 189 18.52 -24.55 17.43
CA LYS A 189 18.26 -25.88 16.88
C LYS A 189 16.96 -25.84 16.07
N ASP A 190 17.03 -26.30 14.83
CA ASP A 190 15.86 -26.57 14.00
C ASP A 190 15.44 -28.05 14.20
N PRO A 191 14.24 -28.32 14.76
CA PRO A 191 13.72 -29.67 14.93
C PRO A 191 13.64 -30.49 13.62
N LEU A 192 13.53 -29.82 12.47
CA LEU A 192 13.46 -30.45 11.14
C LEU A 192 14.84 -30.62 10.48
N SER A 193 15.92 -30.35 11.22
CA SER A 193 17.28 -30.68 10.82
C SER A 193 17.54 -32.15 11.16
N THR A 194 17.41 -33.04 10.17
CA THR A 194 17.63 -34.47 10.36
C THR A 194 19.10 -34.76 10.69
N LYS A 195 19.34 -35.44 11.82
CA LYS A 195 20.61 -36.17 12.04
C LYS A 195 20.65 -37.38 11.10
N GLY A 196 21.10 -37.20 9.87
CA GLY A 196 21.29 -38.25 8.87
C GLY A 196 22.77 -38.39 8.50
N VAL A 197 23.25 -39.63 8.49
CA VAL A 197 24.64 -40.06 8.29
C VAL A 197 25.19 -39.62 6.92
N GLY A 198 26.37 -39.01 6.92
CA GLY A 198 27.29 -39.08 5.77
C GLY A 198 27.29 -37.93 4.75
N GLU A 199 26.65 -36.80 5.01
CA GLU A 199 26.85 -35.59 4.21
C GLU A 199 27.29 -34.44 5.11
N ASP A 200 28.28 -33.71 4.61
CA ASP A 200 29.07 -32.67 5.26
C ASP A 200 28.23 -31.76 6.17
N HIS A 201 28.80 -31.35 7.31
CA HIS A 201 28.23 -30.41 8.27
C HIS A 201 28.16 -28.98 7.69
N GLY A 202 27.48 -28.84 6.54
CA GLY A 202 27.10 -27.59 5.94
C GLY A 202 26.05 -26.91 6.81
N LYS A 203 26.53 -26.15 7.80
CA LYS A 203 25.78 -25.05 8.43
C LYS A 203 24.96 -24.38 7.33
N ARG A 204 23.63 -24.41 7.40
CA ARG A 204 22.78 -23.59 6.52
C ARG A 204 23.08 -22.13 6.86
N LYS A 205 24.07 -21.56 6.17
CA LYS A 205 24.58 -20.21 6.43
C LYS A 205 23.66 -19.13 5.89
N ASP A 206 22.85 -19.47 4.89
CA ASP A 206 21.98 -18.51 4.22
C ASP A 206 20.52 -18.60 4.62
N VAL A 207 20.00 -17.42 4.98
CA VAL A 207 18.58 -17.10 5.08
C VAL A 207 17.96 -17.25 3.69
N ARG A 208 16.88 -18.02 3.57
CA ARG A 208 16.10 -18.04 2.33
C ARG A 208 14.90 -17.11 2.43
N VAL A 209 14.67 -16.36 1.35
CA VAL A 209 13.48 -15.53 1.16
C VAL A 209 12.52 -16.30 0.27
N HIS A 210 11.31 -16.51 0.76
CA HIS A 210 10.22 -17.17 0.05
C HIS A 210 9.14 -16.16 -0.31
N TYR A 211 8.60 -16.27 -1.50
CA TYR A 211 7.52 -15.42 -2.01
C TYR A 211 6.26 -16.27 -2.09
N GLY A 212 5.25 -15.98 -1.27
CA GLY A 212 4.03 -16.78 -1.33
C GLY A 212 2.93 -16.38 -0.35
N LEU A 213 2.03 -17.32 -0.09
CA LEU A 213 0.79 -17.07 0.64
C LEU A 213 0.99 -17.07 2.15
N ILE A 214 0.47 -16.03 2.81
CA ILE A 214 0.41 -15.91 4.26
C ILE A 214 -1.04 -16.05 4.74
N ALA A 215 -1.29 -16.95 5.68
CA ALA A 215 -2.60 -17.08 6.33
C ALA A 215 -2.65 -16.26 7.62
N SER A 216 -3.59 -15.32 7.69
CA SER A 216 -3.78 -14.37 8.79
C SER A 216 -5.05 -14.68 9.58
N GLY A 217 -5.00 -14.58 10.91
CA GLY A 217 -6.20 -14.74 11.75
C GLY A 217 -5.96 -14.37 13.22
N ASN A 218 -7.01 -14.28 14.02
CA ASN A 218 -6.91 -13.87 15.42
C ASN A 218 -6.59 -15.01 16.39
N GLN A 219 -6.20 -16.18 15.88
CA GLN A 219 -5.86 -17.36 16.68
C GLN A 219 -4.40 -17.77 16.44
N THR A 220 -3.68 -18.05 17.53
CA THR A 220 -2.36 -18.68 17.44
C THR A 220 -2.50 -20.17 17.19
N ILE A 221 -1.98 -20.66 16.07
CA ILE A 221 -1.94 -22.09 15.77
C ILE A 221 -0.78 -22.75 16.54
N LYS A 222 -1.10 -23.82 17.28
CA LYS A 222 -0.15 -24.66 18.04
C LYS A 222 -0.42 -26.16 17.81
N ASP A 223 -1.06 -26.46 16.70
CA ASP A 223 -1.51 -27.80 16.34
C ASP A 223 -1.12 -28.05 14.89
N GLY A 224 -0.26 -29.04 14.69
CA GLY A 224 0.25 -29.42 13.38
C GLY A 224 -0.84 -29.96 12.46
N GLU A 225 -1.85 -30.67 13.00
CA GLU A 225 -2.96 -31.19 12.19
C GLU A 225 -3.84 -30.05 11.67
N LEU A 226 -4.17 -29.09 12.54
CA LEU A 226 -4.90 -27.88 12.15
C LEU A 226 -4.12 -27.07 11.10
N ARG A 227 -2.81 -26.90 11.30
CA ARG A 227 -1.92 -26.22 10.36
C ARG A 227 -1.93 -26.92 8.99
N ASP A 228 -1.76 -28.23 8.96
CA ASP A 228 -1.66 -29.00 7.72
C ASP A 228 -3.02 -29.04 7.01
N SER A 229 -4.11 -29.17 7.77
CA SER A 229 -5.48 -29.05 7.24
C SER A 229 -5.73 -27.66 6.64
N LEU A 230 -5.28 -26.59 7.30
CA LEU A 230 -5.40 -25.23 6.77
C LEU A 230 -4.64 -25.10 5.44
N ASN A 231 -3.40 -25.56 5.39
CA ASN A 231 -2.61 -25.52 4.15
C ASN A 231 -3.30 -26.30 3.01
N ASN A 232 -3.76 -27.52 3.30
CA ASN A 232 -4.48 -28.36 2.33
C ASN A 232 -5.77 -27.70 1.82
N SER A 233 -6.52 -27.02 2.71
CA SER A 233 -7.74 -26.30 2.34
C SER A 233 -7.49 -25.09 1.42
N LEU A 234 -6.25 -24.64 1.34
CA LEU A 234 -5.78 -23.52 0.51
C LEU A 234 -4.80 -24.01 -0.56
N GLY A 235 -5.01 -25.23 -1.07
CA GLY A 235 -4.26 -25.78 -2.22
C GLY A 235 -2.79 -26.14 -1.94
N GLY A 236 -2.35 -26.12 -0.68
CA GLY A 236 -0.95 -26.35 -0.33
C GLY A 236 -0.04 -25.13 -0.52
N HIS A 237 -0.60 -23.93 -0.73
CA HIS A 237 0.15 -22.72 -1.03
C HIS A 237 0.63 -21.94 0.20
N VAL A 238 0.14 -22.25 1.40
CA VAL A 238 0.45 -21.47 2.62
C VAL A 238 1.89 -21.74 3.03
N LEU A 239 2.66 -20.67 3.19
CA LEU A 239 4.05 -20.71 3.64
C LEU A 239 4.23 -20.21 5.07
N CYS A 240 3.34 -19.33 5.52
CA CYS A 240 3.40 -18.71 6.84
C CYS A 240 2.00 -18.47 7.43
N VAL A 241 1.88 -18.58 8.75
CA VAL A 241 0.71 -18.15 9.53
C VAL A 241 1.07 -17.04 10.52
N GLU A 242 0.23 -16.01 10.63
CA GLU A 242 0.43 -14.86 11.53
C GLU A 242 -0.93 -14.24 11.96
N MET A 243 -0.92 -13.13 12.71
CA MET A 243 -2.12 -12.64 13.41
C MET A 243 -2.57 -11.22 13.10
N GLU A 244 -1.91 -10.47 12.22
CA GLU A 244 -2.18 -9.03 12.06
C GLU A 244 -2.61 -8.64 10.63
N ALA A 245 -2.06 -9.30 9.61
CA ALA A 245 -2.13 -8.85 8.22
C ALA A 245 -3.56 -8.63 7.70
N ALA A 246 -4.50 -9.51 8.04
CA ALA A 246 -5.89 -9.40 7.60
C ALA A 246 -6.57 -8.09 8.00
N GLY A 247 -6.12 -7.45 9.11
CA GLY A 247 -6.62 -6.14 9.52
C GLY A 247 -6.09 -4.97 8.69
N LEU A 248 -5.09 -5.20 7.83
CA LEU A 248 -4.41 -4.14 7.07
C LEU A 248 -4.68 -4.20 5.57
N MET A 249 -4.74 -5.40 4.98
CA MET A 249 -4.64 -5.57 3.53
C MET A 249 -5.73 -4.82 2.74
N ASN A 250 -6.94 -4.64 3.29
CA ASN A 250 -8.03 -4.01 2.56
C ASN A 250 -7.99 -2.47 2.56
N ASP A 251 -7.46 -1.88 3.62
CA ASP A 251 -7.55 -0.43 3.85
C ASP A 251 -6.23 0.29 3.61
N PHE A 252 -5.11 -0.45 3.59
CA PHE A 252 -3.78 0.11 3.41
C PHE A 252 -3.03 -0.56 2.25
N PRO A 253 -2.26 0.22 1.45
CA PRO A 253 -1.30 -0.33 0.49
C PRO A 253 -0.19 -1.06 1.26
N CYS A 254 -0.39 -2.35 1.52
CA CYS A 254 0.38 -3.12 2.48
C CYS A 254 1.15 -4.27 1.82
N ILE A 255 2.35 -4.56 2.33
CA ILE A 255 3.05 -5.82 2.09
C ILE A 255 3.48 -6.41 3.43
N VAL A 256 3.42 -7.74 3.53
CA VAL A 256 3.70 -8.47 4.77
C VAL A 256 5.00 -9.25 4.62
N ILE A 257 5.89 -9.12 5.61
CA ILE A 257 7.20 -9.78 5.64
C ILE A 257 7.33 -10.48 7.00
N ARG A 258 7.39 -11.81 6.99
CA ARG A 258 7.43 -12.62 8.22
C ARG A 258 8.70 -13.46 8.29
N GLY A 259 9.45 -13.29 9.38
CA GLY A 259 10.53 -14.20 9.75
C GLY A 259 9.97 -15.42 10.47
N VAL A 260 10.45 -16.60 10.09
CA VAL A 260 9.88 -17.87 10.57
C VAL A 260 10.50 -18.22 11.91
N CYS A 261 9.69 -18.22 12.98
CA CYS A 261 10.16 -18.45 14.35
C CYS A 261 9.69 -19.76 14.99
N ASP A 262 8.71 -20.43 14.38
CA ASP A 262 8.23 -21.76 14.78
C ASP A 262 7.51 -22.41 13.60
N TYR A 263 7.02 -23.65 13.78
CA TYR A 263 6.27 -24.38 12.75
C TYR A 263 4.76 -24.42 13.01
N ALA A 264 4.22 -23.54 13.86
CA ALA A 264 2.79 -23.51 14.18
C ALA A 264 2.23 -24.86 14.68
N ASP A 265 3.04 -25.62 15.43
CA ASP A 265 2.66 -26.91 16.02
C ASP A 265 2.89 -26.92 17.54
N SER A 266 2.76 -28.10 18.15
CA SER A 266 2.91 -28.30 19.58
C SER A 266 4.34 -28.11 20.10
N GLN A 267 5.34 -28.11 19.21
CA GLN A 267 6.76 -27.94 19.55
C GLN A 267 7.20 -26.47 19.53
N LYS A 268 6.27 -25.53 19.28
CA LYS A 268 6.51 -24.09 19.28
C LYS A 268 7.23 -23.61 20.55
N ASN A 269 8.41 -23.01 20.38
CA ASN A 269 9.17 -22.32 21.43
C ASN A 269 9.42 -20.85 21.05
N LYS A 270 10.20 -20.12 21.86
CA LYS A 270 10.47 -18.69 21.67
C LYS A 270 11.90 -18.37 21.23
N ASP A 271 12.75 -19.37 21.05
CA ASP A 271 14.20 -19.19 20.91
C ASP A 271 14.58 -18.49 19.61
N TRP A 272 13.80 -18.72 18.55
CA TRP A 272 14.03 -18.16 17.23
C TRP A 272 13.44 -16.77 17.02
N GLN A 273 12.62 -16.25 17.94
CA GLN A 273 11.80 -15.07 17.67
C GLN A 273 12.64 -13.80 17.43
N GLU A 274 13.69 -13.58 18.22
CA GLU A 274 14.59 -12.42 18.08
C GLU A 274 15.36 -12.48 16.75
N TYR A 275 15.95 -13.64 16.43
CA TYR A 275 16.66 -13.84 15.16
C TYR A 275 15.72 -13.70 13.96
N ALA A 276 14.57 -14.38 13.96
CA ALA A 276 13.57 -14.29 12.91
C ALA A 276 13.07 -12.86 12.69
N ALA A 277 12.85 -12.10 13.77
CA ALA A 277 12.48 -10.69 13.68
C ALA A 277 13.58 -9.84 13.01
N ALA A 278 14.84 -10.08 13.35
CA ALA A 278 15.99 -9.38 12.75
C ALA A 278 16.12 -9.68 11.25
N VAL A 279 15.98 -10.95 10.88
CA VAL A 279 16.04 -11.40 9.50
C VAL A 279 14.89 -10.78 8.68
N ALA A 280 13.66 -10.77 9.19
CA ALA A 280 12.52 -10.13 8.55
C ALA A 280 12.74 -8.62 8.36
N ALA A 281 13.27 -7.94 9.38
CA ALA A 281 13.60 -6.51 9.31
C ALA A 281 14.73 -6.23 8.30
N GLY A 282 15.74 -7.10 8.23
CA GLY A 282 16.81 -7.03 7.23
C GLY A 282 16.27 -7.19 5.81
N CYS A 283 15.32 -8.12 5.61
CA CYS A 283 14.65 -8.31 4.32
C CYS A 283 13.81 -7.10 3.92
N ALA A 284 13.07 -6.51 4.87
CA ALA A 284 12.34 -5.27 4.63
C ALA A 284 13.26 -4.08 4.27
N LYS A 285 14.41 -3.97 4.94
CA LYS A 285 15.47 -3.01 4.58
C LYS A 285 15.98 -3.24 3.16
N GLU A 286 16.26 -4.50 2.81
CA GLU A 286 16.71 -4.88 1.47
C GLU A 286 15.68 -4.49 0.40
N LEU A 287 14.41 -4.84 0.59
CA LEU A 287 13.30 -4.50 -0.32
C LEU A 287 13.20 -2.99 -0.56
N LEU A 288 13.31 -2.17 0.48
CA LEU A 288 13.27 -0.71 0.34
C LEU A 288 14.43 -0.16 -0.51
N GLY A 289 15.56 -0.86 -0.59
CA GLY A 289 16.66 -0.53 -1.50
C GLY A 289 16.34 -0.74 -2.99
N TYR A 290 15.31 -1.52 -3.30
CA TYR A 290 14.82 -1.75 -4.67
C TYR A 290 13.66 -0.83 -5.08
N VAL A 291 13.15 -0.03 -4.13
CA VAL A 291 12.12 0.98 -4.37
C VAL A 291 12.79 2.35 -4.32
N THR A 292 12.66 3.19 -5.34
CA THR A 292 13.17 4.56 -5.28
C THR A 292 12.17 5.48 -4.55
N PRO A 293 12.61 6.49 -3.78
CA PRO A 293 11.69 7.46 -3.18
C PRO A 293 10.78 8.14 -4.23
N THR A 294 11.29 8.33 -5.45
CA THR A 294 10.53 8.88 -6.57
C THR A 294 9.42 7.93 -7.05
N GLU A 295 9.64 6.62 -7.04
CA GLU A 295 8.58 5.65 -7.35
C GLU A 295 7.45 5.69 -6.32
N ILE A 296 7.78 5.85 -5.04
CA ILE A 296 6.77 6.05 -3.98
C ILE A 296 5.96 7.32 -4.22
N LEU A 297 6.61 8.40 -4.65
CA LEU A 297 5.91 9.64 -5.01
C LEU A 297 5.04 9.48 -6.27
N LYS A 298 5.36 8.57 -7.20
CA LYS A 298 4.46 8.22 -8.31
C LYS A 298 3.20 7.50 -7.79
N TRP A 299 3.24 6.83 -6.64
CA TRP A 299 2.06 6.21 -6.01
C TRP A 299 1.06 7.23 -5.45
N LEU A 300 1.45 8.51 -5.29
CA LEU A 300 0.53 9.62 -5.00
C LEU A 300 -0.50 9.87 -6.10
N PHE A 301 -0.32 9.26 -7.28
CA PHE A 301 -1.22 9.37 -8.42
C PHE A 301 -1.80 7.99 -8.79
N PRO A 302 -2.57 7.33 -7.90
CA PRO A 302 -3.04 5.95 -8.10
C PRO A 302 -4.25 5.88 -9.03
N ILE A 303 -4.25 6.66 -10.11
CA ILE A 303 -4.89 6.24 -11.35
C ILE A 303 -3.94 6.63 -12.49
N SER A 304 -3.07 5.70 -12.87
CA SER A 304 -2.51 5.70 -14.21
C SER A 304 -3.64 5.33 -15.17
N TYR A 305 -4.51 6.30 -15.45
CA TYR A 305 -5.18 6.35 -16.75
C TYR A 305 -4.13 6.42 -17.86
N ALA A 306 -2.85 6.69 -17.55
CA ALA A 306 -1.74 6.51 -18.47
C ALA A 306 -1.65 5.08 -19.05
N ALA A 307 -2.08 4.02 -18.33
CA ALA A 307 -2.13 2.67 -18.88
C ALA A 307 -3.25 2.53 -19.92
N GLN A 308 -4.47 2.99 -19.61
CA GLN A 308 -5.59 3.03 -20.58
C GLN A 308 -5.29 3.99 -21.76
N GLN A 309 -4.73 5.17 -21.49
CA GLN A 309 -4.29 6.15 -22.49
C GLN A 309 -3.17 5.59 -23.37
N SER A 310 -2.25 4.79 -22.85
CA SER A 310 -1.23 4.12 -23.68
C SER A 310 -1.86 3.09 -24.62
N GLY A 311 -2.90 2.38 -24.15
CA GLY A 311 -3.70 1.47 -24.97
C GLY A 311 -4.49 2.18 -26.07
N PHE A 312 -5.12 3.33 -25.76
CA PHE A 312 -5.79 4.16 -26.77
C PHE A 312 -4.79 4.85 -27.71
N ARG A 313 -3.60 5.22 -27.22
CA ARG A 313 -2.50 5.78 -28.01
C ARG A 313 -2.00 4.82 -29.07
N GLY A 314 -1.85 3.53 -28.75
CA GLY A 314 -1.45 2.50 -29.72
C GLY A 314 -2.50 2.27 -30.82
N LYS A 315 -3.77 2.58 -30.54
CA LYS A 315 -4.91 2.43 -31.47
C LYS A 315 -5.24 3.71 -32.24
N ARG A 316 -4.54 4.82 -31.99
CA ARG A 316 -4.82 6.14 -32.60
C ARG A 316 -4.22 6.23 -34.01
N GLN A 317 -5.03 6.66 -34.97
CA GLN A 317 -4.54 7.07 -36.29
C GLN A 317 -4.01 8.51 -36.26
N ARG A 318 -2.97 8.79 -37.05
CA ARG A 318 -2.33 10.11 -37.12
C ARG A 318 -3.36 11.15 -37.63
N GLY A 319 -3.51 12.28 -36.92
CA GLY A 319 -4.45 13.37 -37.28
C GLY A 319 -5.79 13.37 -36.52
N THR A 320 -6.16 12.28 -35.83
CA THR A 320 -7.37 12.25 -35.00
C THR A 320 -7.33 13.30 -33.89
N GLY A 321 -8.42 14.05 -33.68
CA GLY A 321 -8.62 15.07 -32.63
C GLY A 321 -7.96 16.42 -32.87
N GLN A 322 -7.25 16.60 -33.99
CA GLN A 322 -6.60 17.87 -34.32
C GLN A 322 -7.57 19.00 -34.66
N TRP A 323 -8.79 18.64 -35.11
CA TRP A 323 -9.90 19.55 -35.33
C TRP A 323 -10.36 20.22 -34.02
N LEU A 324 -10.35 19.50 -32.89
CA LEU A 324 -10.73 20.02 -31.58
C LEU A 324 -9.66 20.97 -31.04
N LEU A 325 -8.40 20.56 -31.08
CA LEU A 325 -7.27 21.40 -30.65
C LEU A 325 -7.09 22.65 -31.51
N GLY A 326 -7.53 22.58 -32.76
CA GLY A 326 -7.52 23.69 -33.71
C GLY A 326 -8.69 24.66 -33.54
N SER A 327 -9.77 24.25 -32.85
CA SER A 327 -11.01 25.02 -32.78
C SER A 327 -10.85 26.31 -32.00
N THR A 328 -11.66 27.31 -32.37
CA THR A 328 -11.70 28.60 -31.68
C THR A 328 -12.20 28.42 -30.24
N ASP A 329 -13.22 27.58 -30.05
CA ASP A 329 -13.84 27.32 -28.73
C ASP A 329 -12.84 26.70 -27.75
N TYR A 330 -12.02 25.76 -28.22
CA TYR A 330 -10.97 25.14 -27.40
C TYR A 330 -9.90 26.15 -26.97
N LYS A 331 -9.47 27.01 -27.89
CA LYS A 331 -8.48 28.07 -27.60
C LYS A 331 -9.03 29.14 -26.65
N ILE A 332 -10.32 29.46 -26.76
CA ILE A 332 -11.02 30.39 -25.85
C ILE A 332 -11.12 29.77 -24.45
N TRP A 333 -11.59 28.52 -24.36
CA TRP A 333 -11.66 27.78 -23.10
C TRP A 333 -10.29 27.69 -22.42
N LEU A 334 -9.23 27.41 -23.18
CA LEU A 334 -7.88 27.30 -22.65
C LEU A 334 -7.30 28.65 -22.19
N SER A 335 -7.75 29.78 -22.74
CA SER A 335 -7.22 31.10 -22.38
C SER A 335 -7.96 31.75 -21.20
N ILE A 336 -9.27 31.57 -21.09
CA ILE A 336 -10.12 32.23 -20.09
C ILE A 336 -10.27 31.36 -18.81
N ARG A 337 -10.23 31.98 -17.61
CA ARG A 337 -10.46 31.27 -16.33
C ARG A 337 -11.95 30.99 -16.12
N LYS A 338 -12.28 29.92 -15.39
CA LYS A 338 -13.66 29.52 -15.03
C LYS A 338 -14.58 29.33 -16.25
N GLN A 339 -14.06 28.69 -17.29
CA GLN A 339 -14.84 28.31 -18.46
C GLN A 339 -15.02 26.80 -18.50
N THR A 340 -16.22 26.38 -18.87
CA THR A 340 -16.58 24.98 -19.07
C THR A 340 -16.73 24.74 -20.56
N LEU A 341 -15.86 23.91 -21.14
CA LEU A 341 -16.04 23.41 -22.50
C LEU A 341 -16.83 22.10 -22.42
N PHE A 342 -18.10 22.16 -22.79
CA PHE A 342 -18.93 20.97 -22.89
C PHE A 342 -18.82 20.41 -24.31
N CYS A 343 -18.39 19.14 -24.43
CA CYS A 343 -18.23 18.44 -25.70
C CYS A 343 -19.30 17.34 -25.85
N PRO A 344 -20.58 17.70 -26.11
CA PRO A 344 -21.62 16.71 -26.31
C PRO A 344 -21.33 15.90 -27.59
N SER A 345 -21.56 14.60 -27.53
CA SER A 345 -21.39 13.71 -28.68
C SER A 345 -22.38 12.55 -28.59
N ILE A 346 -22.71 11.99 -29.76
CA ILE A 346 -23.64 10.86 -29.91
C ILE A 346 -23.06 9.63 -29.20
N LEU A 347 -23.92 8.78 -28.64
CA LEU A 347 -23.54 7.47 -28.08
C LEU A 347 -22.64 6.72 -29.07
N GLU A 348 -21.60 6.02 -28.60
CA GLU A 348 -20.57 5.31 -29.39
C GLU A 348 -19.44 6.16 -30.01
N ALA A 349 -19.48 7.49 -29.90
CA ALA A 349 -18.47 8.38 -30.49
C ALA A 349 -17.11 8.40 -29.74
N ARG A 350 -16.53 7.24 -29.36
CA ARG A 350 -15.14 7.07 -28.87
C ARG A 350 -14.59 8.25 -28.01
N LYS A 351 -15.39 8.79 -27.09
CA LYS A 351 -15.13 10.08 -26.39
C LYS A 351 -13.85 10.05 -25.57
N THR A 352 -13.55 8.88 -25.02
CA THR A 352 -12.30 8.55 -24.31
C THR A 352 -11.05 8.82 -25.16
N PHE A 353 -11.12 8.68 -26.50
CA PHE A 353 -10.00 9.07 -27.38
C PHE A 353 -9.81 10.59 -27.43
N GLN A 354 -10.88 11.39 -27.43
CA GLN A 354 -10.76 12.87 -27.43
C GLN A 354 -10.19 13.39 -26.12
N THR A 355 -10.65 12.83 -24.99
CA THR A 355 -10.11 13.13 -23.65
C THR A 355 -8.61 12.81 -23.57
N SER A 356 -8.19 11.67 -24.12
CA SER A 356 -6.76 11.32 -24.19
C SER A 356 -5.92 12.29 -25.04
N ILE A 357 -6.52 12.91 -26.06
CA ILE A 357 -5.85 13.86 -26.97
C ILE A 357 -5.66 15.22 -26.28
N ILE A 358 -6.68 15.73 -25.60
CA ILE A 358 -6.60 16.96 -24.79
C ILE A 358 -5.50 16.79 -23.73
N ILE A 359 -5.55 15.71 -22.95
CA ILE A 359 -4.56 15.46 -21.90
C ILE A 359 -3.15 15.34 -22.49
N HIS A 360 -2.96 14.65 -23.62
CA HIS A 360 -1.62 14.45 -24.20
C HIS A 360 -1.01 15.72 -24.81
N GLU A 361 -1.79 16.47 -25.58
CA GLU A 361 -1.29 17.65 -26.31
C GLU A 361 -1.18 18.89 -25.41
N ASP A 362 -2.10 19.05 -24.44
CA ASP A 362 -1.97 20.11 -23.42
C ASP A 362 -0.87 19.81 -22.41
N PHE A 363 -0.65 18.54 -22.01
CA PHE A 363 0.45 18.20 -21.11
C PHE A 363 1.81 18.63 -21.67
N LYS A 364 2.01 18.63 -23.00
CA LYS A 364 3.25 19.12 -23.65
C LYS A 364 3.29 20.63 -23.84
N ARG A 365 2.16 21.29 -24.12
CA ARG A 365 2.12 22.74 -24.40
C ARG A 365 2.06 23.59 -23.13
N VAL A 366 1.38 23.11 -22.10
CA VAL A 366 1.05 23.87 -20.89
C VAL A 366 2.15 23.79 -19.83
N THR A 367 2.84 22.65 -19.70
CA THR A 367 3.98 22.47 -18.75
C THR A 367 5.18 23.36 -19.06
N LYS A 368 5.32 23.84 -20.30
CA LYS A 368 6.41 24.76 -20.69
C LYS A 368 6.17 26.22 -20.32
N ALA A 369 4.93 26.63 -20.02
CA ALA A 369 4.57 28.05 -20.02
C ALA A 369 4.02 28.63 -18.71
N ARG A 370 3.49 27.86 -17.75
CA ARG A 370 3.14 28.33 -16.38
C ARG A 370 2.52 27.20 -15.54
N MET A 371 2.56 27.36 -14.22
CA MET A 371 1.99 26.51 -13.15
C MET A 371 0.49 26.18 -13.32
N ILE A 372 0.14 25.23 -14.20
CA ILE A 372 -1.22 24.70 -14.39
C ILE A 372 -1.23 23.23 -13.94
N ARG A 373 -2.23 22.82 -13.15
CA ARG A 373 -2.44 21.42 -12.72
C ARG A 373 -3.72 20.87 -13.34
N THR A 374 -3.69 19.64 -13.81
CA THR A 374 -4.85 18.95 -14.40
C THR A 374 -5.38 17.85 -13.47
N ILE A 375 -6.70 17.77 -13.34
CA ILE A 375 -7.46 16.73 -12.62
C ILE A 375 -8.34 16.03 -13.65
N ASP A 376 -8.03 14.77 -13.95
CA ASP A 376 -8.77 13.96 -14.90
C ASP A 376 -9.69 12.97 -14.18
N PHE A 377 -10.94 12.86 -14.65
CA PHE A 377 -11.96 11.94 -14.16
C PHE A 377 -12.61 11.23 -15.36
N TYR A 378 -12.77 9.91 -15.29
CA TYR A 378 -13.43 9.14 -16.35
C TYR A 378 -14.61 8.37 -15.74
N CYS A 379 -15.82 8.63 -16.24
CA CYS A 379 -16.98 7.77 -16.05
C CYS A 379 -16.90 6.67 -17.11
N ASN A 380 -16.60 5.43 -16.72
CA ASN A 380 -16.60 4.29 -17.65
C ASN A 380 -17.43 3.16 -17.05
N PHE A 381 -18.53 2.81 -17.72
CA PHE A 381 -19.51 1.83 -17.24
C PHE A 381 -19.01 0.36 -17.27
N GLU A 382 -17.87 0.05 -17.89
CA GLU A 382 -17.37 -1.33 -17.96
C GLU A 382 -16.12 -1.54 -17.11
N GLN A 383 -16.32 -1.91 -15.84
CA GLN A 383 -15.54 -2.93 -15.13
C GLN A 383 -16.07 -3.17 -13.71
N SER A 384 -17.13 -3.97 -13.58
CA SER A 384 -17.29 -4.97 -12.51
C SER A 384 -18.47 -5.89 -12.83
N ASN A 385 -18.19 -7.19 -12.91
CA ASN A 385 -19.12 -8.33 -13.00
C ASN A 385 -20.62 -8.03 -12.79
N GLY A 386 -21.30 -7.49 -13.81
CA GLY A 386 -22.76 -7.45 -13.89
C GLY A 386 -23.51 -6.72 -12.76
N GLN A 387 -22.83 -5.98 -11.87
CA GLN A 387 -23.49 -5.15 -10.87
C GLN A 387 -23.50 -3.70 -11.33
N LYS A 388 -24.71 -3.12 -11.46
CA LYS A 388 -24.91 -1.69 -11.65
C LYS A 388 -24.30 -0.94 -10.47
N THR A 389 -23.04 -0.53 -10.56
CA THR A 389 -22.43 0.32 -9.56
C THR A 389 -23.01 1.72 -9.70
N ASN A 390 -23.91 2.10 -8.80
CA ASN A 390 -24.43 3.46 -8.74
C ASN A 390 -23.26 4.46 -8.64
N TYR A 391 -23.05 5.25 -9.70
CA TYR A 391 -22.17 6.42 -9.66
C TYR A 391 -22.80 7.45 -8.71
N SER A 392 -22.01 7.97 -7.77
CA SER A 392 -22.45 8.98 -6.81
C SER A 392 -21.52 10.19 -6.88
N PRO A 393 -22.06 11.44 -6.89
CA PRO A 393 -21.27 12.68 -6.79
C PRO A 393 -20.26 12.67 -5.63
N ARG A 394 -20.49 11.87 -4.58
CA ARG A 394 -19.53 11.62 -3.49
C ARG A 394 -18.20 11.02 -3.95
N LYS A 395 -18.20 10.10 -4.94
CA LYS A 395 -16.96 9.48 -5.44
C LYS A 395 -16.13 10.50 -6.23
N LEU A 396 -16.79 11.32 -7.05
CA LEU A 396 -16.16 12.44 -7.76
C LEU A 396 -15.58 13.46 -6.75
N LEU A 397 -16.39 13.88 -5.77
CA LEU A 397 -15.97 14.81 -4.72
C LEU A 397 -14.78 14.26 -3.93
N ARG A 398 -14.82 12.99 -3.51
CA ARG A 398 -13.71 12.32 -2.82
C ARG A 398 -12.43 12.34 -3.66
N HIS A 399 -12.53 12.08 -4.97
CA HIS A 399 -11.38 12.07 -5.87
C HIS A 399 -10.78 13.48 -6.07
N VAL A 400 -11.63 14.50 -6.22
CA VAL A 400 -11.19 15.89 -6.37
C VAL A 400 -10.59 16.43 -5.06
N LEU A 401 -11.21 16.13 -3.92
CA LEU A 401 -10.73 16.47 -2.58
C LEU A 401 -9.35 15.85 -2.30
N GLN A 402 -9.17 14.56 -2.58
CA GLN A 402 -7.89 13.85 -2.40
C GLN A 402 -6.76 14.45 -3.24
N ARG A 403 -7.06 15.08 -4.40
CA ARG A 403 -6.06 15.74 -5.26
C ARG A 403 -5.84 17.23 -4.96
N LYS A 404 -6.85 17.93 -4.41
CA LYS A 404 -6.79 19.38 -4.07
C LYS A 404 -6.13 19.64 -2.71
N TYR A 405 -6.39 18.77 -1.71
CA TYR A 405 -6.04 19.03 -0.30
C TYR A 405 -4.63 18.68 0.20
N PRO A 406 -3.75 17.92 -0.49
CA PRO A 406 -2.36 17.78 -0.06
C PRO A 406 -1.55 19.09 -0.04
N ILE A 407 -2.14 20.21 -0.47
CA ILE A 407 -1.48 21.52 -0.65
C ILE A 407 -2.02 22.58 0.32
N LEU A 408 -3.14 22.32 1.03
CA LEU A 408 -3.75 23.29 1.95
C LEU A 408 -3.60 22.79 3.39
N ASP A 409 -2.37 22.89 3.89
CA ASP A 409 -2.10 22.91 5.33
C ASP A 409 -2.76 24.15 5.93
N SER A 410 -3.95 23.98 6.51
CA SER A 410 -4.44 24.73 7.70
C SER A 410 -5.94 24.54 7.98
N GLU A 411 -6.77 24.03 7.06
CA GLU A 411 -8.23 24.00 7.25
C GLU A 411 -8.90 22.65 6.93
N GLY A 412 -8.34 21.55 7.42
CA GLY A 412 -8.89 20.18 7.30
C GLY A 412 -10.29 19.95 7.91
N ASN A 413 -10.99 21.00 8.34
CA ASN A 413 -12.31 20.92 8.97
C ASN A 413 -13.42 20.47 8.01
N LEU A 414 -13.35 20.82 6.72
CA LEU A 414 -14.43 20.53 5.77
C LEU A 414 -14.40 19.08 5.27
N TYR A 415 -13.20 18.55 4.94
CA TYR A 415 -12.99 17.13 4.59
C TYR A 415 -13.40 16.21 5.74
N ASN A 416 -12.99 16.54 6.97
CA ASN A 416 -13.33 15.77 8.17
C ASN A 416 -14.83 15.82 8.52
N ARG A 417 -15.53 16.92 8.18
CA ARG A 417 -16.97 17.07 8.40
C ARG A 417 -17.78 16.27 7.36
N ALA A 418 -17.42 16.34 6.09
CA ALA A 418 -18.09 15.61 5.00
C ALA A 418 -17.92 14.07 5.08
N MET A 419 -16.87 13.58 5.75
CA MET A 419 -16.61 12.15 5.95
C MET A 419 -17.24 11.58 7.24
N LYS A 420 -17.71 12.41 8.17
CA LYS A 420 -18.29 11.98 9.46
C LYS A 420 -19.80 11.72 9.42
N THR A 421 -20.54 12.33 8.50
CA THR A 421 -22.00 12.19 8.42
C THR A 421 -22.42 11.20 7.32
N ALA A 422 -23.31 10.26 7.66
CA ALA A 422 -23.89 9.32 6.69
C ALA A 422 -24.77 10.02 5.62
N ALA A 423 -25.17 11.27 5.84
CA ALA A 423 -26.02 12.09 4.96
C ALA A 423 -25.27 12.62 3.72
N GLN A 424 -25.90 12.57 2.54
CA GLN A 424 -25.32 13.08 1.28
C GLN A 424 -24.94 14.57 1.42
N PRO A 425 -23.71 14.97 1.05
CA PRO A 425 -23.34 16.37 1.05
C PRO A 425 -24.18 17.13 0.01
N SER A 426 -24.61 18.33 0.35
CA SER A 426 -25.44 19.16 -0.52
C SER A 426 -24.61 19.72 -1.70
N LEU A 427 -25.29 20.10 -2.78
CA LEU A 427 -24.63 20.76 -3.92
C LEU A 427 -23.98 22.10 -3.52
N ASP A 428 -24.48 22.76 -2.48
CA ASP A 428 -23.92 24.01 -1.96
C ASP A 428 -22.58 23.75 -1.26
N GLU A 429 -22.49 22.71 -0.44
CA GLU A 429 -21.24 22.27 0.21
C GLU A 429 -20.17 21.85 -0.80
N ILE A 430 -20.58 21.18 -1.88
CA ILE A 430 -19.70 20.78 -2.99
C ILE A 430 -19.15 22.01 -3.72
N SER A 431 -19.98 23.04 -3.91
CA SER A 431 -19.59 24.25 -4.63
C SER A 431 -18.64 25.12 -3.81
N GLU A 432 -18.83 25.16 -2.48
CA GLU A 432 -17.94 25.84 -1.54
C GLU A 432 -16.54 25.21 -1.53
N VAL A 433 -16.47 23.87 -1.54
CA VAL A 433 -15.22 23.08 -1.65
C VAL A 433 -14.48 23.35 -2.96
N LEU A 434 -15.21 23.42 -4.08
CA LEU A 434 -14.65 23.60 -5.42
C LEU A 434 -14.34 25.07 -5.73
N GLY A 435 -14.86 25.99 -4.93
CA GLY A 435 -14.64 27.42 -5.01
C GLY A 435 -13.16 27.88 -4.94
N PRO A 436 -12.90 29.14 -5.29
CA PRO A 436 -11.55 29.70 -5.37
C PRO A 436 -10.89 29.71 -3.99
N THR A 437 -9.75 29.02 -3.87
CA THR A 437 -8.93 29.11 -2.67
C THR A 437 -8.20 30.45 -2.66
N PRO A 438 -8.28 31.25 -1.59
CA PRO A 438 -7.52 32.49 -1.50
C PRO A 438 -6.05 32.13 -1.25
N SER A 439 -5.15 32.73 -2.04
CA SER A 439 -3.73 33.00 -1.76
C SER A 439 -2.58 32.15 -2.35
N ILE A 440 -2.77 31.01 -3.02
CA ILE A 440 -1.67 30.39 -3.79
C ILE A 440 -2.15 29.92 -5.17
N CYS A 441 -1.85 30.73 -6.21
CA CYS A 441 -2.31 30.51 -7.58
C CYS A 441 -1.79 29.19 -8.18
N LEU A 442 -2.69 28.23 -8.40
CA LEU A 442 -2.57 27.12 -9.34
C LEU A 442 -3.83 27.13 -10.21
N ARG A 443 -3.72 27.32 -11.53
CA ARG A 443 -4.89 27.12 -12.41
C ARG A 443 -5.18 25.62 -12.45
N ILE A 444 -6.39 25.21 -12.08
CA ILE A 444 -6.81 23.80 -12.10
C ILE A 444 -7.67 23.56 -13.33
N LEU A 445 -7.30 22.56 -14.13
CA LEU A 445 -8.08 22.06 -15.24
C LEU A 445 -8.79 20.79 -14.78
N ILE A 446 -10.12 20.73 -14.88
CA ILE A 446 -10.89 19.51 -14.55
C ILE A 446 -11.41 18.93 -15.85
N ILE A 447 -11.04 17.68 -16.15
CA ILE A 447 -11.47 16.97 -17.35
C ILE A 447 -12.34 15.80 -16.92
N ILE A 448 -13.56 15.70 -17.46
CA ILE A 448 -14.54 14.66 -17.13
C ILE A 448 -14.93 13.91 -18.41
N ASP A 449 -14.54 12.64 -18.53
CA ASP A 449 -14.94 11.74 -19.62
C ASP A 449 -16.22 10.97 -19.25
N GLY A 450 -17.05 10.64 -20.24
CA GLY A 450 -18.23 9.78 -20.07
C GLY A 450 -19.34 10.35 -19.19
N LEU A 451 -19.47 11.68 -19.09
CA LEU A 451 -20.47 12.33 -18.24
C LEU A 451 -21.91 11.87 -18.56
N ASP A 452 -22.18 11.56 -19.82
CA ASP A 452 -23.45 11.04 -20.33
C ASP A 452 -23.75 9.60 -19.91
N GLU A 453 -22.76 8.83 -19.48
CA GLU A 453 -22.92 7.45 -18.98
C GLU A 453 -23.28 7.41 -17.48
N CYS A 454 -23.41 8.57 -16.83
CA CYS A 454 -23.69 8.66 -15.41
C CYS A 454 -25.21 8.70 -15.12
N PRO A 455 -25.80 7.70 -14.43
CA PRO A 455 -27.23 7.63 -14.16
C PRO A 455 -27.60 8.58 -13.01
N ILE A 456 -27.59 9.89 -13.28
CA ILE A 456 -28.06 10.93 -12.36
C ILE A 456 -29.16 11.70 -13.07
N SER A 457 -30.19 12.12 -12.35
CA SER A 457 -31.28 12.94 -12.90
C SER A 457 -30.73 14.12 -13.72
N ASN A 458 -31.35 14.36 -14.88
CA ASN A 458 -30.89 15.31 -15.90
C ASN A 458 -30.62 16.75 -15.37
N ASP A 459 -31.14 17.11 -14.20
CA ASP A 459 -31.00 18.45 -13.60
C ASP A 459 -29.77 18.65 -12.70
N CYS A 460 -29.04 17.59 -12.33
CA CYS A 460 -27.96 17.70 -11.35
C CYS A 460 -26.64 18.20 -11.97
N TRP A 461 -26.31 17.74 -13.18
CA TRP A 461 -25.07 18.11 -13.87
C TRP A 461 -25.02 19.55 -14.34
N PRO A 462 -26.06 20.12 -14.98
CA PRO A 462 -26.08 21.54 -15.34
C PRO A 462 -25.97 22.46 -14.11
N LYS A 463 -26.53 22.05 -12.96
CA LYS A 463 -26.42 22.78 -11.69
C LYS A 463 -25.02 22.70 -11.08
N LEU A 464 -24.32 21.58 -11.22
CA LEU A 464 -22.94 21.45 -10.76
C LEU A 464 -21.97 22.20 -11.69
N LEU A 465 -22.12 22.03 -13.01
CA LEU A 465 -21.28 22.67 -14.04
C LEU A 465 -21.43 24.19 -14.10
N SER A 466 -22.57 24.75 -13.68
CA SER A 466 -22.76 26.21 -13.58
C SER A 466 -22.14 26.82 -12.32
N ARG A 467 -21.71 25.99 -11.36
CA ARG A 467 -21.17 26.43 -10.05
C ARG A 467 -19.65 26.23 -9.91
N ILE A 468 -19.01 25.53 -10.85
CA ILE A 468 -17.56 25.31 -10.94
C ILE A 468 -16.98 26.10 -12.11
#